data_AF-A0A2T6DKT5-F1
#
_entry.id   AF-A0A2T6DKT5-F1
#
_cell.length_a   1.000
_cell.length_b   1.000
_cell.length_c   1.000
_cell.angle_alpha   90.00
_cell.angle_beta   90.00
_cell.angle_gamma   90.00
#
_symmetry.space_group_name_H-M   'P 1'
#
loop_
_entity.id
_entity.type
_entity.pdbx_description
1 polymer ?
#
loop_
_entity_poly.entity_id
_entity_poly.type
_entity_poly.pdbx_seq_one_letter_code
_entity_poly.pdbx_strand_id
1 'polypeptide(L)'
;MPTTQPLPNTLTPRQTDLLIRAAQSHLRALGYPLGATGPHRDGVDGDIARGTLTLDALRQWGDQLFPETAAPLPERGSLAHYQLLYDTMRITGPAAEIDAVVRRARSGRPRYQAVAEQTGVPWHVIATLHALESDGSFAHHLHNGDPLTARTRRVPAGRPPEGKPPFTWEQSARDALTHDGLAGLSPAAWTIPATLRRLELFNGPGYLRRNTASPYLWSMTSHYTRGKFVRDGVYDATAISRQVGAAVLLQRLQDKEVA
;
A
#
# COMPACT_ATOMS: atom_id res chain seq x y z
N MET A 1 -7.45 -38.92 -20.80
CA MET A 1 -7.48 -38.14 -19.54
C MET A 1 -7.12 -36.71 -19.91
N PRO A 2 -8.04 -35.73 -19.84
CA PRO A 2 -7.66 -34.35 -20.10
C PRO A 2 -6.73 -33.90 -18.98
N THR A 3 -5.55 -33.43 -19.37
CA THR A 3 -4.51 -32.92 -18.49
C THR A 3 -5.02 -31.65 -17.83
N THR A 4 -5.27 -31.70 -16.51
CA THR A 4 -5.57 -30.53 -15.70
C THR A 4 -4.32 -29.65 -15.63
N GLN A 5 -4.27 -28.63 -16.49
CA GLN A 5 -3.35 -27.51 -16.25
C GLN A 5 -3.77 -26.81 -14.95
N PRO A 6 -2.84 -26.53 -14.03
CA PRO A 6 -3.15 -25.72 -12.85
C PRO A 6 -3.65 -24.34 -13.29
N LEU A 7 -4.79 -23.92 -12.74
CA LEU A 7 -5.37 -22.61 -13.01
C LEU A 7 -4.38 -21.50 -12.63
N PRO A 8 -4.28 -20.41 -13.41
CA PRO A 8 -3.41 -19.29 -13.07
C PRO A 8 -3.82 -18.66 -11.75
N ASN A 9 -2.84 -18.49 -10.86
CA ASN A 9 -3.00 -18.22 -9.43
C ASN A 9 -3.54 -16.82 -9.04
N THR A 10 -4.22 -16.09 -9.93
CA THR A 10 -4.76 -14.75 -9.62
C THR A 10 -6.02 -14.42 -10.43
N LEU A 11 -7.15 -15.01 -10.07
CA LEU A 11 -8.45 -14.54 -10.57
C LEU A 11 -8.86 -13.26 -9.82
N THR A 12 -9.33 -12.25 -10.56
CA THR A 12 -9.99 -11.08 -9.95
C THR A 12 -11.28 -11.50 -9.23
N PRO A 13 -11.81 -10.71 -8.27
CA PRO A 13 -13.05 -11.06 -7.57
C PRO A 13 -14.22 -11.39 -8.51
N ARG A 14 -14.34 -10.68 -9.65
CA ARG A 14 -15.35 -10.96 -10.67
C ARG A 14 -15.08 -12.26 -11.43
N GLN A 15 -13.82 -12.57 -11.75
CA GLN A 15 -13.46 -13.83 -12.38
C GLN A 15 -13.65 -15.02 -11.43
N THR A 16 -13.37 -14.83 -10.13
CA THR A 16 -13.65 -15.82 -9.09
C THR A 16 -15.15 -16.08 -8.97
N ASP A 17 -15.99 -15.03 -8.90
CA ASP A 17 -17.46 -15.17 -8.89
C ASP A 17 -17.97 -15.89 -10.14
N LEU A 18 -17.47 -15.54 -11.33
CA LEU A 18 -17.84 -16.21 -12.58
C LEU A 18 -17.39 -17.69 -12.59
N LEU A 19 -16.19 -17.99 -12.11
CA LEU A 19 -15.70 -19.37 -12.02
C LEU A 19 -16.55 -20.20 -11.06
N ILE A 20 -16.91 -19.64 -9.90
CA ILE A 20 -17.80 -20.28 -8.92
C ILE A 20 -19.15 -20.60 -9.56
N ARG A 21 -19.75 -19.63 -10.27
CA ARG A 21 -21.02 -19.83 -10.98
C ARG A 21 -20.93 -20.91 -12.06
N ALA A 22 -19.82 -20.95 -12.80
CA ALA A 22 -19.60 -21.96 -13.83
C ALA A 22 -19.47 -23.37 -13.22
N ALA A 23 -18.71 -23.50 -12.13
CA ALA A 23 -18.55 -24.76 -11.40
C ALA A 23 -19.88 -25.25 -10.80
N GLN A 24 -20.65 -24.37 -10.16
CA GLN A 24 -21.98 -24.69 -9.62
C GLN A 24 -22.95 -25.15 -10.71
N SER A 25 -22.93 -24.49 -11.87
CA SER A 25 -23.77 -24.89 -13.02
C SER A 25 -23.40 -26.29 -13.52
N HIS A 26 -22.10 -26.60 -13.61
CA HIS A 26 -21.62 -27.91 -14.03
C HIS A 26 -22.03 -29.02 -13.04
N LEU A 27 -21.82 -28.81 -11.74
CA LEU A 27 -22.20 -29.76 -10.69
C LEU A 27 -23.71 -30.03 -10.65
N ARG A 28 -24.54 -29.01 -10.88
CA ARG A 28 -25.99 -29.20 -11.01
C ARG A 28 -26.35 -30.07 -12.22
N ALA A 29 -25.69 -29.87 -13.36
CA ALA A 29 -25.88 -30.70 -14.54
C ALA A 29 -25.50 -32.18 -14.30
N LEU A 30 -24.56 -32.43 -13.38
CA LEU A 30 -24.17 -33.76 -12.93
C LEU A 30 -25.08 -34.33 -11.82
N GLY A 31 -26.09 -33.59 -11.36
CA GLY A 31 -27.07 -34.04 -10.38
C GLY A 31 -26.71 -33.79 -8.91
N TYR A 32 -25.67 -32.99 -8.62
CA TYR A 32 -25.32 -32.66 -7.23
C TYR A 32 -26.33 -31.68 -6.59
N PRO A 33 -26.78 -31.95 -5.34
CA PRO A 33 -27.74 -31.10 -4.66
C PRO A 33 -27.06 -29.87 -4.06
N LEU A 34 -27.17 -28.72 -4.73
CA LEU A 34 -26.56 -27.45 -4.31
C LEU A 34 -27.53 -26.43 -3.70
N GLY A 35 -28.77 -26.82 -3.37
CA GLY A 35 -29.77 -25.92 -2.78
C GLY A 35 -30.46 -24.95 -3.77
N ALA A 36 -31.39 -24.15 -3.26
CA ALA A 36 -32.19 -23.16 -3.99
C ALA A 36 -31.50 -21.78 -4.10
N THR A 37 -31.61 -21.13 -5.27
CA THR A 37 -31.08 -19.77 -5.46
C THR A 37 -32.01 -18.72 -4.88
N GLY A 38 -31.50 -17.81 -4.04
CA GLY A 38 -32.26 -16.63 -3.59
C GLY A 38 -31.69 -15.97 -2.33
N PRO A 39 -32.12 -14.74 -2.01
CA PRO A 39 -31.48 -13.88 -1.01
C PRO A 39 -31.53 -14.39 0.43
N HIS A 40 -32.23 -15.50 0.70
CA HIS A 40 -32.49 -15.98 2.05
C HIS A 40 -32.54 -17.51 2.22
N ARG A 41 -31.62 -18.31 1.65
CA ARG A 41 -31.11 -19.58 2.24
C ARG A 41 -30.48 -20.51 1.19
N ASP A 42 -29.28 -20.98 1.55
CA ASP A 42 -28.68 -22.32 1.26
C ASP A 42 -27.40 -22.46 0.40
N GLY A 43 -26.71 -21.36 0.06
CA GLY A 43 -25.25 -21.44 -0.20
C GLY A 43 -24.80 -21.31 -1.65
N VAL A 44 -25.35 -20.32 -2.36
CA VAL A 44 -25.01 -20.05 -3.77
C VAL A 44 -24.88 -18.54 -4.04
N ASP A 45 -24.22 -17.80 -3.16
CA ASP A 45 -23.95 -16.36 -3.37
C ASP A 45 -22.46 -16.07 -3.42
N GLY A 46 -21.68 -16.74 -4.29
CA GLY A 46 -20.26 -16.41 -4.53
C GLY A 46 -19.34 -16.47 -3.30
N ASP A 47 -19.87 -16.79 -2.12
CA ASP A 47 -19.21 -16.74 -0.82
C ASP A 47 -18.99 -18.19 -0.38
N ILE A 48 -17.93 -18.78 -0.94
CA ILE A 48 -17.46 -20.12 -0.58
C ILE A 48 -17.14 -20.20 0.93
N ALA A 49 -16.97 -19.06 1.62
CA ALA A 49 -16.67 -19.01 3.04
C ALA A 49 -17.89 -19.20 3.96
N ARG A 50 -19.13 -19.09 3.45
CA ARG A 50 -20.35 -19.16 4.28
C ARG A 50 -21.25 -20.38 4.04
N GLY A 51 -21.01 -21.19 3.01
CA GLY A 51 -21.80 -22.38 2.71
C GLY A 51 -20.92 -23.58 2.31
N THR A 52 -21.13 -24.74 2.92
CA THR A 52 -20.30 -25.94 2.71
C THR A 52 -20.73 -26.79 1.51
N LEU A 53 -21.98 -26.67 1.05
CA LEU A 53 -22.55 -27.56 0.02
C LEU A 53 -21.79 -27.53 -1.31
N THR A 54 -21.37 -26.34 -1.77
CA THR A 54 -20.59 -26.21 -3.01
C THR A 54 -19.21 -26.86 -2.86
N LEU A 55 -18.53 -26.67 -1.72
CA LEU A 55 -17.22 -27.28 -1.44
C LEU A 55 -17.32 -28.80 -1.32
N ASP A 56 -18.35 -29.30 -0.65
CA ASP A 56 -18.55 -30.74 -0.46
C ASP A 56 -18.89 -31.43 -1.78
N ALA A 57 -19.70 -30.81 -2.64
CA ALA A 57 -19.98 -31.32 -3.99
C ALA A 57 -18.74 -31.34 -4.90
N LEU A 58 -17.89 -30.31 -4.84
CA LEU A 58 -16.62 -30.26 -5.57
C LEU A 58 -15.67 -31.38 -5.13
N ARG A 59 -15.58 -31.63 -3.82
CA ARG A 59 -14.80 -32.73 -3.25
C ARG A 59 -15.33 -34.10 -3.70
N GLN A 60 -16.64 -34.30 -3.68
CA GLN A 60 -17.28 -35.53 -4.14
C GLN A 60 -17.07 -35.76 -5.65
N TRP A 61 -17.05 -34.69 -6.45
CA TRP A 61 -16.74 -34.76 -7.87
C TRP A 61 -15.27 -35.12 -8.16
N GLY A 62 -14.39 -35.04 -7.15
CA GLY A 62 -12.98 -35.45 -7.27
C GLY A 62 -12.02 -34.30 -7.61
N ASP A 63 -12.46 -33.05 -7.48
CA ASP A 63 -11.59 -31.90 -7.69
C ASP A 63 -10.74 -31.61 -6.45
N GLN A 64 -9.43 -31.83 -6.55
CA GLN A 64 -8.44 -31.46 -5.53
C GLN A 64 -7.80 -30.09 -5.77
N LEU A 65 -8.19 -29.39 -6.84
CA LEU A 65 -7.64 -28.10 -7.26
C LEU A 65 -8.54 -26.90 -6.92
N PHE A 66 -9.77 -27.13 -6.45
CA PHE A 66 -10.58 -26.06 -5.87
C PHE A 66 -9.96 -25.65 -4.54
N PRO A 67 -9.63 -24.35 -4.37
CA PRO A 67 -8.58 -23.94 -3.46
C PRO A 67 -8.87 -24.45 -2.06
N GLU A 68 -7.95 -25.27 -1.53
CA GLU A 68 -7.81 -25.45 -0.09
C GLU A 68 -7.96 -24.08 0.55
N THR A 69 -8.74 -24.00 1.62
CA THR A 69 -8.96 -22.80 2.44
C THR A 69 -7.73 -21.92 2.38
N ALA A 70 -7.82 -20.80 1.66
CA ALA A 70 -6.68 -19.91 1.46
C ALA A 70 -6.03 -19.67 2.81
N ALA A 71 -4.69 -19.81 2.88
CA ALA A 71 -3.96 -19.62 4.12
C ALA A 71 -4.47 -18.34 4.81
N PRO A 72 -4.67 -18.36 6.14
CA PRO A 72 -5.26 -17.24 6.85
C PRO A 72 -4.51 -15.96 6.50
N LEU A 73 -5.25 -14.90 6.20
CA LEU A 73 -4.66 -13.61 5.84
C LEU A 73 -3.71 -13.17 6.96
N PRO A 74 -2.54 -12.61 6.61
CA PRO A 74 -1.62 -12.11 7.62
C PRO A 74 -2.28 -11.11 8.56
N GLU A 75 -1.86 -11.13 9.84
CA GLU A 75 -2.34 -10.18 10.84
C GLU A 75 -2.16 -8.74 10.36
N ARG A 76 -3.22 -7.92 10.47
CA ARG A 76 -3.19 -6.52 10.03
C ARG A 76 -2.07 -5.77 10.75
N GLY A 77 -1.24 -5.08 9.97
CA GLY A 77 -0.10 -4.32 10.48
C GLY A 77 1.17 -5.15 10.70
N SER A 78 1.13 -6.47 10.48
CA SER A 78 2.34 -7.30 10.35
C SER A 78 3.08 -7.01 9.04
N LEU A 79 4.38 -7.33 8.97
CA LEU A 79 5.15 -7.19 7.74
C LEU A 79 4.57 -8.01 6.59
N ALA A 80 4.08 -9.23 6.87
CA ALA A 80 3.44 -10.08 5.88
C ALA A 80 2.13 -9.46 5.34
N HIS A 81 1.38 -8.71 6.16
CA HIS A 81 0.21 -7.97 5.69
C HIS A 81 0.58 -6.85 4.72
N TYR A 82 1.62 -6.06 5.01
CA TYR A 82 2.09 -5.04 4.07
C TYR A 82 2.63 -5.64 2.78
N GLN A 83 3.37 -6.75 2.87
CA GLN A 83 3.88 -7.46 1.71
C GLN A 83 2.73 -7.94 0.82
N LEU A 84 1.73 -8.61 1.40
CA LEU A 84 0.54 -9.05 0.68
C LEU A 84 -0.17 -7.90 -0.02
N LEU A 85 -0.40 -6.78 0.68
CA LEU A 85 -1.06 -5.62 0.08
C LEU A 85 -0.24 -5.03 -1.06
N TYR A 86 1.08 -4.94 -0.92
CA TYR A 86 1.97 -4.44 -1.97
C TYR A 86 1.97 -5.36 -3.20
N ASP A 87 2.09 -6.68 -3.00
CA ASP A 87 2.14 -7.65 -4.11
C ASP A 87 0.82 -7.72 -4.89
N THR A 88 -0.29 -7.47 -4.20
CA THR A 88 -1.64 -7.52 -4.79
C THR A 88 -2.18 -6.16 -5.22
N MET A 89 -1.44 -5.07 -4.98
CA MET A 89 -1.92 -3.74 -5.37
C MET A 89 -1.95 -3.61 -6.88
N ARG A 90 -3.03 -3.04 -7.39
CA ARG A 90 -3.11 -2.55 -8.76
C ARG A 90 -3.21 -1.04 -8.71
N ILE A 91 -2.37 -0.32 -9.45
CA ILE A 91 -2.48 1.13 -9.59
C ILE A 91 -3.77 1.45 -10.35
N THR A 92 -4.64 2.25 -9.74
CA THR A 92 -5.97 2.63 -10.27
C THR A 92 -6.11 4.13 -10.53
N GLY A 93 -5.17 4.95 -10.04
CA GLY A 93 -5.22 6.40 -10.22
C GLY A 93 -4.83 6.88 -11.63
N PRO A 94 -5.06 8.16 -11.95
CA PRO A 94 -4.73 8.74 -13.25
C PRO A 94 -3.22 8.70 -13.51
N ALA A 95 -2.81 8.03 -14.59
CA ALA A 95 -1.38 7.86 -14.92
C ALA A 95 -0.64 9.20 -15.05
N ALA A 96 -1.27 10.22 -15.61
CA ALA A 96 -0.68 11.55 -15.78
C ALA A 96 -0.32 12.22 -14.44
N GLU A 97 -1.17 12.10 -13.43
CA GLU A 97 -0.93 12.66 -12.08
C GLU A 97 0.19 11.91 -11.38
N ILE A 98 0.16 10.58 -11.42
CA ILE A 98 1.19 9.72 -10.83
C ILE A 98 2.55 10.01 -11.48
N ASP A 99 2.59 10.06 -12.81
CA ASP A 99 3.83 10.30 -13.55
C ASP A 99 4.38 11.70 -13.31
N ALA A 100 3.54 12.70 -13.06
CA ALA A 100 4.01 14.04 -12.70
C ALA A 100 4.77 14.03 -11.36
N VAL A 101 4.24 13.33 -10.35
CA VAL A 101 4.90 13.19 -9.04
C VAL A 101 6.18 12.36 -9.18
N VAL A 102 6.13 11.23 -9.89
CA VAL A 102 7.30 10.37 -10.11
C VAL A 102 8.41 11.10 -10.88
N ARG A 103 8.08 11.89 -11.91
CA ARG A 103 9.07 12.70 -12.63
C ARG A 103 9.74 13.72 -11.72
N ARG A 104 8.98 14.42 -10.87
CA ARG A 104 9.51 15.38 -9.89
C ARG A 104 10.43 14.70 -8.86
N ALA A 105 10.04 13.53 -8.37
CA ALA A 105 10.88 12.73 -7.48
C ALA A 105 12.17 12.29 -8.19
N ARG A 106 12.10 11.85 -9.45
CA ARG A 106 13.28 11.43 -10.21
C ARG A 106 14.22 12.59 -10.53
N SER A 107 13.72 13.79 -10.83
CA SER A 107 14.59 14.96 -11.06
C SER A 107 15.36 15.37 -9.79
N GLY A 108 14.80 15.11 -8.61
CA GLY A 108 15.45 15.30 -7.32
C GLY A 108 16.44 14.20 -6.91
N ARG A 109 16.56 13.11 -7.68
CA ARG A 109 17.35 11.91 -7.29
C ARG A 109 18.77 12.23 -6.82
N PRO A 110 19.58 13.08 -7.49
CA PRO A 110 20.93 13.36 -7.02
C PRO A 110 20.97 13.90 -5.58
N ARG A 111 19.99 14.74 -5.23
CA ARG A 111 19.87 15.34 -3.89
C ARG A 111 19.45 14.31 -2.85
N TYR A 112 18.48 13.46 -3.19
CA TYR A 112 18.05 12.36 -2.33
C TYR A 112 19.17 11.35 -2.09
N GLN A 113 19.97 11.06 -3.11
CA GLN A 113 21.09 10.14 -3.01
C GLN A 113 22.20 10.69 -2.11
N ALA A 114 22.53 11.98 -2.22
CA ALA A 114 23.48 12.63 -1.31
C ALA A 114 23.04 12.54 0.16
N VAL A 115 21.74 12.63 0.45
CA VAL A 115 21.21 12.44 1.82
C VAL A 115 21.21 10.96 2.21
N ALA A 116 20.88 10.06 1.28
CA ALA A 116 20.88 8.62 1.51
C ALA A 116 22.27 8.10 1.94
N GLU A 117 23.32 8.55 1.26
CA GLU A 117 24.72 8.20 1.58
C GLU A 117 25.13 8.63 3.00
N GLN A 118 24.51 9.68 3.53
CA GLN A 118 24.84 10.24 4.84
C GLN A 118 23.95 9.72 5.97
N THR A 119 22.80 9.13 5.64
CA THR A 119 21.79 8.72 6.62
C THR A 119 21.50 7.22 6.60
N GLY A 120 21.87 6.50 5.53
CA GLY A 120 21.48 5.10 5.31
C GLY A 120 20.02 4.91 4.91
N VAL A 121 19.23 5.98 4.76
CA VAL A 121 17.84 5.91 4.29
C VAL A 121 17.83 5.83 2.75
N PRO A 122 17.20 4.84 2.11
CA PRO A 122 17.23 4.74 0.66
C PRO A 122 16.62 5.97 -0.04
N TRP A 123 17.24 6.42 -1.13
CA TRP A 123 16.83 7.66 -1.81
C TRP A 123 15.36 7.65 -2.23
N HIS A 124 14.80 6.50 -2.62
CA HIS A 124 13.42 6.37 -3.03
C HIS A 124 12.45 6.49 -1.84
N VAL A 125 12.87 6.12 -0.63
CA VAL A 125 12.13 6.38 0.62
C VAL A 125 12.15 7.87 0.94
N ILE A 126 13.31 8.52 0.86
CA ILE A 126 13.44 9.96 1.08
C ILE A 126 12.57 10.73 0.07
N ALA A 127 12.61 10.35 -1.21
CA ALA A 127 11.80 10.94 -2.26
C ALA A 127 10.29 10.77 -2.00
N THR A 128 9.89 9.61 -1.50
CA THR A 128 8.49 9.30 -1.13
C THR A 128 8.02 10.19 0.02
N LEU A 129 8.80 10.28 1.11
CA LEU A 129 8.51 11.20 2.22
C LEU A 129 8.42 12.65 1.75
N HIS A 130 9.41 13.12 0.98
CA HIS A 130 9.44 14.50 0.50
C HIS A 130 8.24 14.84 -0.39
N ALA A 131 7.79 13.90 -1.22
CA ALA A 131 6.58 14.06 -2.04
C ALA A 131 5.30 14.11 -1.19
N LEU A 132 5.22 13.31 -0.13
CA LEU A 132 4.03 13.22 0.72
C LEU A 132 3.89 14.41 1.69
N GLU A 133 5.01 14.92 2.19
CA GLU A 133 5.03 15.97 3.22
C GLU A 133 5.10 17.40 2.66
N SER A 134 5.59 17.58 1.43
CA SER A 134 5.89 18.92 0.91
C SER A 134 5.78 19.08 -0.61
N ASP A 135 5.10 18.14 -1.29
CA ASP A 135 5.00 18.08 -2.75
C ASP A 135 6.39 18.08 -3.46
N GLY A 136 7.45 17.68 -2.76
CA GLY A 136 8.82 17.67 -3.29
C GLY A 136 9.49 19.04 -3.39
N SER A 137 9.09 20.01 -2.56
CA SER A 137 9.65 21.37 -2.61
C SER A 137 10.99 21.49 -1.90
N PHE A 138 12.06 21.61 -2.69
CA PHE A 138 13.43 21.82 -2.18
C PHE A 138 13.70 23.20 -1.55
N ALA A 139 12.70 24.07 -1.46
CA ALA A 139 12.80 25.39 -0.82
C ALA A 139 12.39 25.35 0.67
N HIS A 140 11.86 24.22 1.14
CA HIS A 140 11.30 24.07 2.46
C HIS A 140 11.98 22.94 3.25
N HIS A 141 11.92 23.04 4.58
CA HIS A 141 12.37 22.03 5.50
C HIS A 141 11.57 20.72 5.32
N LEU A 142 12.28 19.59 5.25
CA LEU A 142 11.63 18.26 5.20
C LEU A 142 10.79 17.98 6.46
N HIS A 143 11.13 18.59 7.59
CA HIS A 143 10.43 18.44 8.87
C HIS A 143 8.92 18.73 8.78
N ASN A 144 8.57 19.90 8.27
CA ASN A 144 7.22 20.44 8.37
C ASN A 144 6.88 21.47 7.28
N GLY A 145 7.75 21.63 6.29
CA GLY A 145 7.54 22.53 5.17
C GLY A 145 7.76 24.02 5.48
N ASP A 146 8.38 24.40 6.59
CA ASP A 146 8.80 25.81 6.79
C ASP A 146 9.91 26.21 5.81
N PRO A 147 10.03 27.49 5.40
CA PRO A 147 11.08 27.92 4.46
C PRO A 147 12.49 27.72 5.02
N LEU A 148 13.42 27.29 4.16
CA LEU A 148 14.84 27.07 4.53
C LEU A 148 15.60 28.37 4.92
N THR A 149 14.97 29.54 4.79
CA THR A 149 15.54 30.86 5.10
C THR A 149 15.58 31.17 6.59
N ALA A 150 14.98 30.33 7.43
CA ALA A 150 15.02 30.43 8.88
C ALA A 150 15.06 29.01 9.48
N ARG A 151 15.13 28.88 10.81
CA ARG A 151 14.81 27.61 11.47
C ARG A 151 13.29 27.38 11.44
N THR A 152 12.88 26.12 11.58
CA THR A 152 11.46 25.77 11.71
C THR A 152 10.82 26.52 12.89
N ARG A 153 9.62 27.03 12.65
CA ARG A 153 8.74 27.63 13.65
C ARG A 153 7.64 26.65 14.04
N ARG A 154 7.13 25.89 13.07
CA ARG A 154 6.22 24.77 13.32
C ARG A 154 6.96 23.62 13.98
N VAL A 155 6.22 22.71 14.62
CA VAL A 155 6.78 21.53 15.28
C VAL A 155 7.39 20.59 14.22
N PRO A 156 8.58 20.02 14.46
CA PRO A 156 9.51 20.33 15.55
C PRO A 156 10.16 21.72 15.36
N ALA A 157 10.01 22.61 16.35
CA ALA A 157 10.50 23.99 16.26
C ALA A 157 12.02 24.07 16.51
N GLY A 158 12.67 25.08 15.93
CA GLY A 158 14.10 25.34 16.14
C GLY A 158 15.04 24.41 15.37
N ARG A 159 14.57 23.81 14.25
CA ARG A 159 15.34 22.86 13.43
C ARG A 159 15.86 23.48 12.12
N PRO A 160 17.02 23.03 11.60
CA PRO A 160 18.08 22.29 12.31
C PRO A 160 18.56 23.04 13.57
N PRO A 161 19.17 22.40 14.57
CA PRO A 161 19.69 23.10 15.77
C PRO A 161 21.04 23.78 15.50
N GLU A 162 21.85 23.19 14.63
CA GLU A 162 23.19 23.68 14.25
C GLU A 162 23.16 24.46 12.93
N GLY A 163 24.28 25.12 12.60
CA GLY A 163 24.40 25.94 11.39
C GLY A 163 23.66 27.28 11.44
N LYS A 164 23.77 28.04 10.35
CA LYS A 164 23.09 29.34 10.15
C LYS A 164 22.26 29.30 8.87
N PRO A 165 21.02 29.84 8.85
CA PRO A 165 20.23 29.94 7.63
C PRO A 165 20.83 30.95 6.63
N PRO A 166 20.50 30.86 5.33
CA PRO A 166 19.62 29.84 4.74
C PRO A 166 20.28 28.46 4.72
N PHE A 167 19.50 27.42 5.05
CA PHE A 167 19.97 26.04 5.03
C PHE A 167 19.89 25.46 3.62
N THR A 168 20.77 24.54 3.29
CA THR A 168 20.52 23.66 2.15
C THR A 168 19.42 22.66 2.52
N TRP A 169 18.69 22.19 1.51
CA TRP A 169 17.68 21.16 1.73
C TRP A 169 18.29 19.89 2.33
N GLU A 170 19.50 19.51 1.90
CA GLU A 170 20.23 18.34 2.37
C GLU A 170 20.60 18.43 3.86
N GLN A 171 20.97 19.62 4.34
CA GLN A 171 21.20 19.87 5.77
C GLN A 171 19.91 19.68 6.56
N SER A 172 18.80 20.26 6.09
CA SER A 172 17.50 20.09 6.74
C SER A 172 17.01 18.65 6.69
N ALA A 173 17.17 17.96 5.57
CA ALA A 173 16.66 16.61 5.37
C ALA A 173 17.40 15.61 6.26
N ARG A 174 18.72 15.77 6.41
CA ARG A 174 19.51 14.95 7.34
C ARG A 174 19.03 15.13 8.77
N ASP A 175 18.88 16.38 9.22
CA ASP A 175 18.40 16.66 10.57
C ASP A 175 16.99 16.10 10.80
N ALA A 176 16.09 16.19 9.81
CA ALA A 176 14.76 15.57 9.87
C ALA A 176 14.82 14.05 10.02
N LEU A 177 15.54 13.36 9.13
CA LEU A 177 15.66 11.91 9.17
C LEU A 177 16.35 11.41 10.45
N THR A 178 17.30 12.17 11.00
CA THR A 178 17.90 11.86 12.31
C THR A 178 16.92 12.12 13.45
N HIS A 179 16.20 13.24 13.44
CA HIS A 179 15.22 13.58 14.46
C HIS A 179 14.11 12.53 14.57
N ASP A 180 13.64 12.02 13.43
CA ASP A 180 12.57 11.01 13.35
C ASP A 180 13.07 9.58 13.57
N GLY A 181 14.36 9.39 13.91
CA GLY A 181 14.95 8.07 14.17
C GLY A 181 15.02 7.16 12.94
N LEU A 182 15.08 7.76 11.74
CA LEU A 182 15.20 7.05 10.47
C LEU A 182 16.65 6.87 10.04
N ALA A 183 17.53 7.82 10.38
CA ALA A 183 18.95 7.73 10.07
C ALA A 183 19.65 6.60 10.86
N GLY A 184 20.60 5.91 10.21
CA GLY A 184 21.43 4.86 10.82
C GLY A 184 20.77 3.49 10.94
N LEU A 185 19.54 3.31 10.46
CA LEU A 185 18.87 2.01 10.44
C LEU A 185 19.55 1.04 9.47
N SER A 186 19.56 -0.25 9.82
CA SER A 186 20.15 -1.29 8.96
C SER A 186 19.37 -1.44 7.64
N PRO A 187 20.00 -1.94 6.55
CA PRO A 187 19.31 -2.18 5.29
C PRO A 187 18.05 -3.04 5.40
N ALA A 188 18.00 -3.99 6.34
CA ALA A 188 16.84 -4.83 6.61
C ALA A 188 15.61 -4.03 7.10
N ALA A 189 15.81 -2.85 7.69
CA ALA A 189 14.73 -1.95 8.09
C ALA A 189 14.01 -1.30 6.90
N TRP A 190 14.58 -1.42 5.69
CA TRP A 190 14.10 -0.78 4.47
C TRP A 190 13.61 -1.76 3.40
N THR A 191 13.26 -2.99 3.79
CA THR A 191 12.40 -3.83 2.93
C THR A 191 11.08 -3.10 2.65
N ILE A 192 10.43 -3.37 1.52
CA ILE A 192 9.13 -2.78 1.18
C ILE A 192 8.12 -2.85 2.33
N PRO A 193 7.85 -4.03 2.95
CA PRO A 193 6.86 -4.11 4.03
C PRO A 193 7.30 -3.35 5.28
N ALA A 194 8.60 -3.33 5.60
CA ALA A 194 9.12 -2.56 6.74
C ALA A 194 9.02 -1.05 6.50
N THR A 195 9.28 -0.61 5.28
CA THR A 195 9.15 0.78 4.83
C THR A 195 7.69 1.23 4.90
N LEU A 196 6.76 0.48 4.32
CA LEU A 196 5.33 0.79 4.36
C LEU A 196 4.81 0.87 5.79
N ARG A 197 5.15 -0.11 6.65
CA ARG A 197 4.80 -0.08 8.07
C ARG A 197 5.30 1.18 8.76
N ARG A 198 6.55 1.55 8.50
CA ARG A 198 7.17 2.74 9.08
C ARG A 198 6.50 4.02 8.62
N LEU A 199 6.19 4.14 7.33
CA LEU A 199 5.47 5.28 6.76
C LEU A 199 4.05 5.40 7.33
N GLU A 200 3.34 4.30 7.55
CA GLU A 200 2.02 4.33 8.20
C GLU A 200 2.12 4.78 9.66
N LEU A 201 3.10 4.30 10.41
CA LEU A 201 3.32 4.73 11.80
C LEU A 201 3.78 6.18 11.89
N PHE A 202 4.58 6.65 10.92
CA PHE A 202 5.01 8.04 10.80
C PHE A 202 3.82 8.98 10.60
N ASN A 203 2.92 8.67 9.66
CA ASN A 203 1.67 9.41 9.47
C ASN A 203 0.69 9.22 10.66
N GLY A 204 0.76 8.07 11.34
CA GLY A 204 0.01 7.76 12.55
C GLY A 204 -0.88 6.52 12.41
N PRO A 205 -1.07 5.72 13.49
CA PRO A 205 -1.72 4.41 13.47
C PRO A 205 -3.26 4.46 13.36
N GLY A 206 -3.83 5.61 13.02
CA GLY A 206 -5.29 5.83 13.01
C GLY A 206 -6.04 4.88 12.09
N TYR A 207 -5.49 4.58 10.91
CA TYR A 207 -6.12 3.68 9.94
C TYR A 207 -5.99 2.19 10.33
N LEU A 208 -4.84 1.78 10.88
CA LEU A 208 -4.66 0.45 11.48
C LEU A 208 -5.72 0.17 12.55
N ARG A 209 -5.91 1.10 13.51
CA ARG A 209 -6.93 0.97 14.57
C ARG A 209 -8.36 0.93 14.03
N ARG A 210 -8.59 1.48 12.84
CA ARG A 210 -9.89 1.48 12.16
C ARG A 210 -10.07 0.30 11.19
N ASN A 211 -9.11 -0.63 11.14
CA ASN A 211 -9.11 -1.76 10.22
C ASN A 211 -9.32 -1.36 8.75
N THR A 212 -8.78 -0.21 8.35
CA THR A 212 -8.93 0.32 6.99
C THR A 212 -7.59 0.65 6.37
N ALA A 213 -7.51 0.64 5.04
CA ALA A 213 -6.29 0.99 4.32
C ALA A 213 -6.04 2.50 4.43
N SER A 214 -4.83 2.87 4.87
CA SER A 214 -4.43 4.28 4.90
C SER A 214 -4.33 4.87 3.49
N PRO A 215 -5.02 5.98 3.16
CA PRO A 215 -4.79 6.72 1.93
C PRO A 215 -3.34 7.21 1.79
N TYR A 216 -2.65 7.48 2.91
CA TYR A 216 -1.25 7.89 2.89
C TYR A 216 -0.36 6.83 2.22
N LEU A 217 -0.67 5.55 2.43
CA LEU A 217 0.04 4.45 1.77
C LEU A 217 -0.61 4.03 0.44
N TRP A 218 -1.92 3.86 0.44
CA TRP A 218 -2.63 3.05 -0.57
C TRP A 218 -3.50 3.86 -1.52
N SER A 219 -3.53 5.19 -1.40
CA SER A 219 -4.26 6.04 -2.35
C SER A 219 -3.81 5.77 -3.78
N MET A 220 -4.76 5.77 -4.72
CA MET A 220 -4.58 5.40 -6.13
C MET A 220 -4.20 3.93 -6.37
N THR A 221 -4.53 3.03 -5.42
CA THR A 221 -4.45 1.57 -5.61
C THR A 221 -5.82 0.91 -5.50
N SER A 222 -5.91 -0.37 -5.87
CA SER A 222 -7.09 -1.21 -5.65
C SER A 222 -7.45 -1.44 -4.18
N HIS A 223 -6.56 -1.12 -3.24
CA HIS A 223 -6.79 -1.32 -1.80
C HIS A 223 -7.40 -0.10 -1.11
N TYR A 224 -7.56 1.02 -1.81
CA TYR A 224 -8.17 2.25 -1.29
C TYR A 224 -9.26 2.77 -2.23
N THR A 225 -10.35 3.28 -1.66
CA THR A 225 -11.43 3.91 -2.43
C THR A 225 -11.85 5.26 -1.85
N ARG A 226 -12.04 5.31 -0.53
CA ARG A 226 -12.45 6.51 0.22
C ARG A 226 -12.20 6.30 1.71
N GLY A 227 -12.33 7.36 2.48
CA GLY A 227 -12.06 7.38 3.90
C GLY A 227 -10.73 8.08 4.18
N LYS A 228 -10.74 9.23 4.85
CA LYS A 228 -9.51 9.87 5.31
C LYS A 228 -9.74 10.72 6.55
N PHE A 229 -8.69 10.90 7.34
CA PHE A 229 -8.65 11.97 8.31
C PHE A 229 -8.53 13.30 7.55
N VAL A 230 -9.51 14.19 7.73
CA VAL A 230 -9.54 15.52 7.07
C VAL A 230 -8.91 16.61 7.94
N ARG A 231 -8.77 16.32 9.23
CA ARG A 231 -8.02 17.06 10.25
C ARG A 231 -7.72 16.12 11.41
N ASP A 232 -6.87 16.53 12.34
CA ASP A 232 -6.45 15.72 13.47
C ASP A 232 -7.64 15.13 14.23
N GLY A 233 -7.65 13.80 14.36
CA GLY A 233 -8.70 13.05 15.03
C GLY A 233 -10.05 12.95 14.29
N VAL A 234 -10.24 13.67 13.18
CA VAL A 234 -11.53 13.71 12.46
C VAL A 234 -11.48 12.92 11.18
N TYR A 235 -12.05 11.71 11.24
CA TYR A 235 -12.20 10.80 10.12
C TYR A 235 -13.49 11.06 9.35
N ASP A 236 -13.38 11.26 8.04
CA ASP A 236 -14.50 11.30 7.11
C ASP A 236 -14.47 10.03 6.25
N ALA A 237 -15.52 9.21 6.33
CA ALA A 237 -15.62 7.94 5.61
C ALA A 237 -15.86 8.11 4.09
N THR A 238 -16.24 9.30 3.66
CA THR A 238 -16.62 9.61 2.27
C THR A 238 -15.54 10.40 1.54
N ALA A 239 -14.71 11.14 2.27
CA ALA A 239 -13.62 11.90 1.68
C ALA A 239 -12.60 11.01 0.95
N ILE A 240 -12.19 11.45 -0.23
CA ILE A 240 -11.25 10.74 -1.10
C ILE A 240 -9.92 11.48 -1.11
N SER A 241 -8.82 10.74 -0.94
CA SER A 241 -7.48 11.30 -1.16
C SER A 241 -7.21 11.48 -2.65
N ARG A 242 -6.71 12.66 -3.03
CA ARG A 242 -6.20 12.95 -4.38
C ARG A 242 -4.67 12.88 -4.44
N GLN A 243 -4.03 12.62 -3.30
CA GLN A 243 -2.59 12.47 -3.21
C GLN A 243 -2.18 11.07 -3.65
N VAL A 244 -1.05 10.94 -4.34
CA VAL A 244 -0.48 9.63 -4.71
C VAL A 244 0.00 8.93 -3.45
N GLY A 245 -0.41 7.68 -3.21
CA GLY A 245 0.00 6.92 -2.03
C GLY A 245 1.47 6.49 -2.06
N ALA A 246 2.07 6.30 -0.88
CA ALA A 246 3.46 5.88 -0.74
C ALA A 246 3.79 4.58 -1.50
N ALA A 247 2.90 3.59 -1.49
CA ALA A 247 3.14 2.30 -2.14
C ALA A 247 3.30 2.45 -3.67
N VAL A 248 2.50 3.33 -4.28
CA VAL A 248 2.60 3.66 -5.70
C VAL A 248 3.94 4.33 -6.01
N LEU A 249 4.38 5.28 -5.17
CA LEU A 249 5.66 5.96 -5.35
C LEU A 249 6.84 4.99 -5.22
N LEU A 250 6.84 4.13 -4.20
CA LEU A 250 7.90 3.13 -4.00
C LEU A 250 8.04 2.20 -5.20
N GLN A 251 6.92 1.61 -5.68
CA GLN A 251 6.93 0.76 -6.87
C GLN A 251 7.50 1.50 -8.08
N ARG A 252 6.96 2.69 -8.38
CA ARG A 252 7.36 3.46 -9.57
C ARG A 252 8.77 4.01 -9.51
N LEU A 253 9.35 4.19 -8.33
CA LEU A 253 10.73 4.68 -8.16
C LEU A 253 11.75 3.54 -8.22
N GLN A 254 11.42 2.36 -7.67
CA GLN A 254 12.28 1.16 -7.69
C GLN A 254 12.32 0.45 -9.05
N ASP A 255 11.22 0.45 -9.82
CA ASP A 255 11.10 -0.26 -11.12
C ASP A 255 12.12 0.15 -12.21
N LYS A 256 12.96 1.16 -11.98
CA LYS A 256 14.03 1.58 -12.91
C LYS A 256 15.43 1.56 -12.30
N GLU A 257 15.63 0.82 -11.20
CA GLU A 257 16.98 0.56 -10.66
C GLU A 257 17.65 -0.67 -11.30
N VAL A 258 16.91 -1.45 -12.09
CA VAL A 258 17.44 -2.54 -12.92
C VAL A 258 17.52 -2.06 -14.37
N ALA A 259 18.66 -1.53 -14.75
CA ALA A 259 19.11 -1.40 -16.14
C ALA A 259 20.62 -1.65 -16.17
#